data_AF-A0AB74M052-F1
#
_entry.id   AF-A0AB74M052-F1
#
_cell.length_a   1.000
_cell.length_b   1.000
_cell.length_c   1.000
_cell.angle_alpha   90.00
_cell.angle_beta   90.00
_cell.angle_gamma   90.00
#
_symmetry.space_group_name_H-M   'P 1'
#
loop_
_entity.id
_entity.type
_entity.pdbx_description
1 polymer ?
#
loop_
_entity_poly.entity_id
_entity_poly.type
_entity_poly.pdbx_seq_one_letter_code
_entity_poly.pdbx_strand_id
1 'polypeptide(L)' 'MRHRSHAPVLDYFLEILRAHRASGRLHAQVAHGMEAYVLHVTRLADEHVLTGVEALVAANRAVTLALALPQLPEDRHEPR' A
#
# COMPACT_ATOMS: atom_id res chain seq x y z
N MET A 1 18.03 9.82 14.06
CA MET A 1 16.77 9.12 13.76
C MET A 1 15.71 10.18 13.50
N ARG A 2 15.15 10.26 12.29
CA ARG A 2 14.01 11.17 12.05
C ARG A 2 12.82 10.64 12.85
N HIS A 3 12.24 11.47 13.71
CA HIS A 3 10.97 11.14 14.37
C HIS A 3 9.93 10.98 13.26
N ARG A 4 9.36 9.78 13.10
CA ARG A 4 8.17 9.58 12.27
C ARG A 4 7.01 10.30 12.97
N SER A 5 6.33 11.20 12.26
CA SER A 5 5.19 11.95 12.81
C SER A 5 3.86 11.33 12.40
N HIS A 6 3.84 10.48 11.38
CA HIS A 6 2.66 9.79 10.93
C HIS A 6 2.20 8.68 11.89
N ALA A 7 0.92 8.34 11.81
CA ALA A 7 0.30 7.32 12.65
C ALA A 7 0.79 5.90 12.30
N PRO A 8 0.99 4.99 13.30
CA PRO A 8 1.45 3.61 13.07
C PRO A 8 0.58 2.78 12.11
N VAL A 9 -0.69 3.14 11.97
CA VAL A 9 -1.62 2.48 11.05
C VAL A 9 -1.19 2.60 9.58
N LEU A 10 -0.45 3.64 9.20
CA LEU A 10 0.06 3.78 7.84
C LEU A 10 1.18 2.76 7.55
N ASP A 11 2.03 2.49 8.53
CA ASP A 11 3.03 1.41 8.45
C ASP A 11 2.34 0.05 8.33
N TYR A 12 1.29 -0.19 9.12
CA TYR A 12 0.49 -1.42 9.05
C TYR A 12 -0.13 -1.64 7.65
N PHE A 13 -0.61 -0.59 6.98
CA PHE A 13 -1.11 -0.71 5.61
C PHE A 13 -0.04 -1.10 4.59
N LEU A 14 1.20 -0.63 4.75
CA LEU A 14 2.31 -1.09 3.92
C LEU A 14 2.62 -2.57 4.16
N GLU A 15 2.56 -3.04 5.41
CA GLU A 15 2.74 -4.45 5.73
C GLU A 15 1.64 -5.34 5.13
N ILE A 16 0.39 -4.89 5.17
CA ILE A 16 -0.74 -5.59 4.51
C ILE A 16 -0.46 -5.80 3.03
N LEU A 17 -0.10 -4.74 2.29
CA LEU A 17 0.15 -4.83 0.86
C LEU A 17 1.29 -5.82 0.55
N ARG A 18 2.36 -5.78 1.34
CA ARG A 18 3.51 -6.70 1.20
C ARG A 18 3.12 -8.14 1.49
N ALA A 19 2.32 -8.39 2.52
CA ALA A 19 1.84 -9.72 2.87
C ALA A 19 0.91 -10.30 1.79
N HIS A 20 0.01 -9.48 1.24
CA HIS A 20 -0.86 -9.90 0.14
C HIS A 20 -0.09 -10.17 -1.15
N ARG A 21 0.95 -9.37 -1.44
CA ARG A 21 1.87 -9.65 -2.55
C ARG A 21 2.63 -10.96 -2.34
N ALA A 22 3.21 -11.15 -1.16
CA ALA A 22 3.98 -12.36 -0.83
C ALA A 22 3.14 -13.64 -0.86
N SER A 23 1.86 -13.56 -0.49
CA SER A 23 0.92 -14.68 -0.58
C SER A 23 0.36 -14.92 -1.99
N GLY A 24 0.76 -14.11 -2.98
CA GLY A 24 0.24 -14.17 -4.34
C GLY A 24 -1.23 -13.75 -4.45
N ARG A 25 -1.83 -13.16 -3.40
CA ARG A 25 -3.22 -12.67 -3.38
C ARG A 25 -3.38 -11.30 -4.05
N LEU A 26 -2.27 -10.58 -4.22
CA LEU A 26 -2.20 -9.29 -4.88
C LEU A 26 -1.13 -9.33 -5.97
N HIS A 27 -1.51 -8.99 -7.20
CA HIS A 27 -0.58 -8.95 -8.33
C HIS A 27 0.55 -7.94 -8.06
N ALA A 28 1.79 -8.29 -8.44
CA ALA A 28 2.98 -7.53 -8.06
C ALA A 28 2.94 -6.06 -8.50
N GLN A 29 2.44 -5.78 -9.71
CA GLN A 29 2.32 -4.41 -10.22
C GLN A 29 1.32 -3.56 -9.42
N VAL A 30 0.19 -4.16 -9.00
CA VAL A 30 -0.82 -3.47 -8.19
C VAL A 30 -0.26 -3.21 -6.80
N ALA A 31 0.40 -4.20 -6.20
CA ALA A 31 1.06 -4.05 -4.90
C ALA A 31 2.08 -2.91 -4.92
N HIS A 32 3.01 -2.89 -5.89
CA HIS A 32 4.01 -1.82 -5.97
C HIS A 32 3.40 -0.44 -6.18
N GLY A 33 2.37 -0.32 -7.05
CA GLY A 33 1.67 0.95 -7.27
C GLY A 33 1.01 1.47 -5.99
N MET A 34 0.34 0.58 -5.25
CA MET A 34 -0.36 0.95 -4.00
C MET A 34 0.61 1.20 -2.85
N GLU A 35 1.71 0.45 -2.75
CA GLU A 35 2.78 0.71 -1.78
C GLU A 35 3.40 2.10 -2.01
N ALA A 36 3.70 2.44 -3.27
CA ALA A 36 4.24 3.76 -3.64
C ALA A 36 3.26 4.89 -3.29
N TYR A 37 1.96 4.69 -3.54
CA TYR A 37 0.93 5.65 -3.17
C TYR A 37 0.83 5.84 -1.64
N VAL A 38 0.81 4.76 -0.86
CA VAL A 38 0.74 4.84 0.61
C VAL A 38 2.00 5.52 1.15
N LEU A 39 3.19 5.21 0.64
CA LEU A 39 4.43 5.91 1.02
C LEU A 39 4.38 7.41 0.72
N HIS A 40 3.79 7.80 -0.41
CA HIS A 40 3.59 9.22 -0.74
C HIS A 40 2.64 9.90 0.26
N VAL A 41 1.51 9.27 0.58
CA VAL A 41 0.56 9.77 1.60
C VAL A 41 1.23 9.89 2.98
N THR A 42 2.02 8.90 3.38
CA THR A 42 2.79 8.92 4.62
C THR A 42 3.74 10.10 4.67
N ARG A 43 4.43 10.38 3.56
CA ARG A 43 5.31 11.55 3.46
C ARG A 43 4.54 12.87 3.59
N LEU A 44 3.39 12.99 2.94
CA LEU A 44 2.54 14.19 3.07
C LEU A 44 2.03 14.38 4.51
N ALA A 45 1.75 13.30 5.23
CA ALA A 45 1.38 13.36 6.64
C ALA A 45 2.56 13.77 7.54
N ASP A 46 3.76 13.22 7.29
CA ASP A 46 4.99 13.59 8.00
C ASP A 46 5.39 15.05 7.76
N GLU A 47 5.11 15.58 6.57
CA GLU A 47 5.34 16.99 6.22
C GLU A 47 4.18 17.91 6.65
N HIS A 48 3.19 17.39 7.39
CA HIS A 48 1.98 18.10 7.85
C HIS A 48 1.15 18.74 6.73
N VAL A 49 1.29 18.26 5.49
CA VAL A 49 0.46 18.66 4.34
C VAL A 49 -0.93 18.04 4.43
N LEU A 50 -1.01 16.80 4.90
CA LEU A 50 -2.26 16.11 5.24
C LEU A 50 -2.40 15.98 6.75
N THR A 51 -3.64 16.11 7.23
CA THR A 51 -3.97 15.66 8.58
C THR A 51 -3.84 14.14 8.67
N GLY A 52 -3.64 13.62 9.89
CA GLY A 52 -3.58 12.18 10.11
C GLY A 52 -4.84 11.43 9.65
N VAL A 53 -6.01 12.07 9.74
CA VAL A 53 -7.30 11.50 9.30
C VAL A 53 -7.36 11.42 7.77
N GLU A 54 -6.97 12.48 7.06
CA GLU A 54 -6.94 12.47 5.59
C GLU A 54 -5.96 11.43 5.06
N ALA A 55 -4.78 11.33 5.68
CA ALA A 55 -3.79 10.33 5.35
C ALA A 55 -4.32 8.90 5.57
N LEU A 56 -5.01 8.66 6.70
CA LEU A 56 -5.65 7.38 6.99
C LEU A 56 -6.71 7.03 5.95
N VAL A 57 -7.60 7.96 5.61
CA VAL A 57 -8.66 7.73 4.62
C VAL A 57 -8.06 7.42 3.24
N ALA A 58 -7.04 8.19 2.82
CA ALA A 58 -6.37 7.98 1.54
C ALA A 58 -5.66 6.62 1.47
N ALA A 59 -4.89 6.26 2.50
CA ALA A 59 -4.17 4.99 2.54
C ALA A 59 -5.14 3.79 2.63
N ASN A 60 -6.21 3.89 3.42
CA ASN A 60 -7.22 2.84 3.51
C ASN A 60 -7.94 2.60 2.17
N ARG A 61 -8.22 3.66 1.41
CA ARG A 61 -8.79 3.54 0.06
C ARG A 61 -7.83 2.80 -0.88
N ALA A 62 -6.54 3.09 -0.83
CA ALA A 62 -5.53 2.40 -1.64
C ALA A 62 -5.48 0.90 -1.33
N VAL A 63 -5.45 0.53 -0.04
CA VAL A 63 -5.49 -0.88 0.39
C VAL A 63 -6.78 -1.56 -0.06
N THR A 64 -7.94 -0.91 0.14
CA THR A 64 -9.23 -1.47 -0.25
C THR A 64 -9.31 -1.69 -1.76
N LEU A 65 -8.84 -0.74 -2.57
CA LEU A 65 -8.80 -0.87 -4.03
C LEU A 65 -7.86 -1.99 -4.48
N ALA A 66 -6.69 -2.12 -3.83
CA ALA A 66 -5.75 -3.20 -4.11
C ALA A 66 -6.39 -4.58 -3.91
N LEU A 67 -7.17 -4.73 -2.84
CA LEU A 67 -7.74 -6.01 -2.42
C LEU A 67 -9.13 -6.31 -3.03
N ALA A 68 -9.79 -5.32 -3.60
CA ALA A 68 -11.12 -5.48 -4.21
C ALA A 68 -11.08 -6.04 -5.63
N LEU A 69 -9.95 -5.93 -6.32
CA LEU A 69 -9.84 -6.39 -7.70
C LEU A 69 -9.65 -7.93 -7.75
N PRO A 70 -10.37 -8.62 -8.63
CA PRO A 70 -10.17 -10.04 -8.83
C PRO A 70 -8.75 -10.29 -9.35
N GLN A 71 -8.18 -11.42 -8.96
CA GLN A 71 -6.87 -11.82 -9.45
C GLN A 71 -6.97 -12.11 -10.94
N LEU A 72 -6.12 -11.46 -11.74
CA LEU A 72 -5.84 -11.97 -13.07
C LEU A 72 -5.01 -13.25 -12.86
N PRO A 73 -5.42 -14.40 -13.45
CA PRO A 73 -4.52 -15.54 -13.51
C PRO A 73 -3.27 -15.04 -14.22
N GLU A 74 -2.14 -15.04 -13.53
CA GLU A 74 -0.87 -14.94 -14.24
C GLU A 74 -0.82 -16.18 -15.13
N ASP A 75 -0.88 -15.98 -16.44
CA ASP A 75 -0.45 -17.01 -17.38
C ASP A 75 0.93 -17.42 -16.91
N ARG A 76 1.04 -18.59 -16.29
CA ARG A 76 2.32 -19.23 -15.96
C ARG A 76 3.05 -19.38 -17.29
N HIS A 77 3.82 -18.36 -17.66
CA HIS A 77 4.90 -18.53 -18.60
C HIS A 77 5.93 -19.35 -17.85
N GLU A 78 5.81 -20.67 -18.03
CA GLU A 78 6.87 -21.63 -17.73
C GLU A 78 8.22 -21.10 -18.26
N PRO A 79 9.31 -21.39 -17.54
CA PRO A 79 10.59 -20.73 -17.73
C PRO A 79 11.21 -21.09 -19.08
N ARG A 80 11.91 -20.13 -19.70
CA ARG A 80 12.95 -20.38 -20.70
C ARG A 80 14.26 -19.80 -20.20
#